data_AF-A0A7S4D8G8-F1
#
_entry.id   AF-A0A7S4D8G8-F1
#
_cell.length_a   1.000
_cell.length_b   1.000
_cell.length_c   1.000
_cell.angle_alpha   90.00
_cell.angle_beta   90.00
_cell.angle_gamma   90.00
#
_symmetry.space_group_name_H-M   'P 1'
#
loop_
_entity.id
_entity.type
_entity.pdbx_description
1 polymer ?
#
loop_
_entity_poly.entity_id
_entity_poly.type
_entity_poly.pdbx_seq_one_letter_code
_entity_poly.pdbx_strand_id
1 'polypeptide(L)'
;TDLSPEDARRLNAFDRVFAGSGWNLAVLVRGGLAEHRGGVFPQGVDTDLFKSPLQIQQADIPSMYRIPDTEKFFDIFSGGKLELRKGQDIVLAAFARFARSHPDARLVVAWDNKWNDTVATVLESPHTRGMPAMREGGILDLAPWLAANGVPPGRVIDLGSVPHPLMPAVFSQVDVALFPNRCEGGTNLVAMEAVAAGVPAVLSANTGHLDLIARVGAPNVLLLRDDEGDEEEEGGAEEGPGGRR
;
A
#
# COMPACT_ATOMS: atom_id res chain seq x y z
N THR A 1 -13.33 7.48 13.70
CA THR A 1 -14.21 6.28 13.72
C THR A 1 -14.83 6.24 15.09
N ASP A 2 -16.11 6.55 15.17
CA ASP A 2 -16.85 6.47 16.43
C ASP A 2 -17.73 5.22 16.38
N LEU A 3 -17.45 4.28 17.28
CA LEU A 3 -18.30 3.11 17.49
C LEU A 3 -19.59 3.60 18.15
N SER A 4 -20.75 3.27 17.59
CA SER A 4 -22.01 3.71 18.19
C SER A 4 -22.19 3.06 19.58
N PRO A 5 -22.91 3.71 20.53
CA PRO A 5 -23.22 3.08 21.81
C PRO A 5 -23.98 1.75 21.66
N GLU A 6 -24.73 1.58 20.57
CA GLU A 6 -25.38 0.31 20.26
C GLU A 6 -24.40 -0.77 19.85
N ASP A 7 -23.45 -0.46 18.96
CA ASP A 7 -22.42 -1.40 18.54
C ASP A 7 -21.50 -1.78 19.71
N ALA A 8 -21.17 -0.82 20.59
CA ALA A 8 -20.45 -1.10 21.82
C ALA A 8 -21.19 -2.11 22.71
N ARG A 9 -22.51 -1.94 22.90
CA ARG A 9 -23.34 -2.91 23.64
C ARG A 9 -23.32 -4.29 22.97
N ARG A 10 -23.45 -4.35 21.64
CA ARG A 10 -23.41 -5.61 20.88
C ARG A 10 -22.06 -6.32 21.03
N LEU A 11 -20.95 -5.59 20.92
CA LEU A 11 -19.61 -6.16 21.11
C LEU A 11 -19.42 -6.71 22.53
N ASN A 12 -19.94 -6.04 23.56
CA ASN A 12 -19.83 -6.50 24.94
C ASN A 12 -20.72 -7.72 25.28
N ALA A 13 -21.61 -8.13 24.37
CA ALA A 13 -22.38 -9.37 24.52
C ALA A 13 -21.54 -10.63 24.20
N PHE A 14 -20.41 -10.50 23.51
CA PHE A 14 -19.51 -11.62 23.21
C PHE A 14 -18.52 -11.88 24.35
N ASP A 15 -18.15 -13.13 24.60
CA ASP A 15 -17.14 -13.51 25.60
C ASP A 15 -15.75 -12.93 25.28
N ARG A 16 -15.42 -12.89 23.99
CA ARG A 16 -14.19 -12.33 23.44
C ARG A 16 -14.46 -11.65 22.10
N VAL A 17 -13.73 -10.58 21.83
CA VAL A 17 -13.72 -9.86 20.55
C VAL A 17 -12.28 -9.72 20.09
N PHE A 18 -11.98 -10.26 18.92
CA PHE A 18 -10.65 -10.16 18.33
C PHE A 18 -10.60 -9.10 17.23
N ALA A 19 -9.66 -8.17 17.35
CA ALA A 19 -9.34 -7.21 16.31
C ALA A 19 -8.16 -7.70 15.47
N GLY A 20 -8.10 -7.28 14.21
CA GLY A 20 -7.03 -7.66 13.28
C GLY A 20 -5.68 -6.98 13.51
N SER A 21 -5.61 -6.01 14.43
CA SER A 21 -4.40 -5.25 14.78
C SER A 21 -4.56 -4.65 16.18
N GLY A 22 -3.44 -4.30 16.83
CA GLY A 22 -3.43 -3.58 18.10
C GLY A 22 -4.08 -2.20 17.98
N TRP A 23 -3.88 -1.50 16.87
CA TRP A 23 -4.53 -0.21 16.61
C TRP A 23 -6.06 -0.33 16.58
N ASN A 24 -6.59 -1.32 15.87
CA ASN A 24 -8.04 -1.53 15.77
C ASN A 24 -8.63 -1.95 17.13
N LEU A 25 -7.93 -2.79 17.90
CA LEU A 25 -8.34 -3.09 19.27
C LEU A 25 -8.44 -1.81 20.12
N ALA A 26 -7.44 -0.92 20.05
CA ALA A 26 -7.47 0.35 20.76
C ALA A 26 -8.64 1.25 20.32
N VAL A 27 -9.00 1.26 19.03
CA VAL A 27 -10.19 1.95 18.53
C VAL A 27 -11.46 1.37 19.15
N LEU A 28 -11.61 0.05 19.17
CA LEU A 28 -12.79 -0.62 19.75
C LEU A 28 -12.92 -0.36 21.25
N VAL A 29 -11.82 -0.43 22.00
CA VAL A 29 -11.81 -0.15 23.45
C VAL A 29 -12.19 1.30 23.73
N ARG A 30 -11.63 2.27 23.00
CA ARG A 30 -12.04 3.69 23.09
C ARG A 30 -13.52 3.87 22.73
N GLY A 31 -14.04 3.06 21.82
CA GLY A 31 -15.45 3.02 21.43
C GLY A 31 -16.38 2.35 22.45
N GLY A 32 -15.87 1.78 23.55
CA GLY A 32 -16.68 1.20 24.62
C GLY A 32 -16.65 -0.33 24.71
N LEU A 33 -15.80 -1.03 23.95
CA LEU A 33 -15.51 -2.45 24.21
C LEU A 33 -14.81 -2.59 25.56
N ALA A 34 -15.30 -3.45 26.46
CA ALA A 34 -14.63 -3.74 27.72
C ALA A 34 -13.27 -4.40 27.46
N GLU A 35 -12.21 -3.82 28.01
CA GLU A 35 -10.82 -4.19 27.75
C GLU A 35 -10.55 -5.69 27.96
N HIS A 36 -11.07 -6.27 29.05
CA HIS A 36 -10.90 -7.70 29.37
C HIS A 36 -11.57 -8.67 28.35
N ARG A 37 -12.43 -8.16 27.46
CA ARG A 37 -13.04 -8.93 26.36
C ARG A 37 -12.24 -8.80 25.06
N GLY A 38 -11.39 -7.80 24.95
CA GLY A 38 -10.62 -7.50 23.75
C GLY A 38 -9.39 -8.40 23.59
N GLY A 39 -9.06 -8.71 22.35
CA GLY A 39 -7.80 -9.38 21.98
C GLY A 39 -7.37 -9.02 20.56
N VAL A 40 -6.13 -9.34 20.22
CA VAL A 40 -5.60 -9.17 18.87
C VAL A 40 -5.42 -10.55 18.23
N PHE A 41 -6.02 -10.75 17.07
CA PHE A 41 -5.83 -11.94 16.23
C PHE A 41 -5.58 -11.48 14.79
N PRO A 42 -4.30 -11.24 14.43
CA PRO A 42 -3.96 -10.78 13.10
C PRO A 42 -4.07 -11.94 12.11
N GLN A 43 -4.33 -11.59 10.86
CA GLN A 43 -4.38 -12.55 9.77
C GLN A 43 -2.97 -13.06 9.44
N GLY A 44 -2.90 -14.27 8.90
CA GLY A 44 -1.67 -14.85 8.39
C GLY A 44 -1.59 -14.76 6.86
N VAL A 45 -0.50 -15.29 6.32
CA VAL A 45 -0.29 -15.53 4.89
C VAL A 45 -0.22 -17.03 4.65
N ASP A 46 -0.70 -17.49 3.49
CA ASP A 46 -0.49 -18.87 3.05
C ASP A 46 0.98 -19.04 2.62
N THR A 47 1.81 -19.58 3.50
CA THR A 47 3.24 -19.79 3.23
C THR A 47 3.50 -20.93 2.24
N ASP A 48 2.51 -21.74 1.92
CA ASP A 48 2.62 -22.73 0.86
C ASP A 48 2.48 -22.11 -0.52
N LEU A 49 1.64 -21.08 -0.63
CA LEU A 49 1.41 -20.30 -1.83
C LEU A 49 2.45 -19.18 -2.03
N PHE A 50 2.71 -18.38 -0.99
CA PHE A 50 3.65 -17.25 -1.04
C PHE A 50 5.04 -17.69 -0.60
N LYS A 51 5.67 -18.48 -1.48
CA LYS A 51 7.08 -18.91 -1.37
C LYS A 51 7.97 -17.95 -2.16
N SER A 52 9.28 -18.05 -1.94
CA SER A 52 10.26 -17.21 -2.64
C SER A 52 10.04 -17.22 -4.17
N PRO A 53 10.05 -16.04 -4.82
CA PRO A 53 9.70 -15.85 -6.23
C PRO A 53 10.69 -16.53 -7.19
N LEU A 54 11.87 -16.91 -6.68
CA LEU A 54 12.90 -17.66 -7.40
C LEU A 54 12.41 -19.02 -7.91
N GLN A 55 11.23 -19.48 -7.49
CA GLN A 55 10.64 -20.75 -7.90
C GLN A 55 9.66 -20.63 -9.09
N ILE A 56 9.31 -19.42 -9.53
CA ILE A 56 8.32 -19.21 -10.61
C ILE A 56 9.05 -18.95 -11.92
N GLN A 57 8.78 -19.79 -12.93
CA GLN A 57 9.30 -19.57 -14.28
C GLN A 57 8.39 -18.60 -15.05
N GLN A 58 8.98 -17.66 -15.78
CA GLN A 58 8.24 -16.69 -16.61
C GLN A 58 7.28 -17.34 -17.61
N ALA A 59 7.64 -18.54 -18.10
CA ALA A 59 6.83 -19.32 -19.04
C ALA A 59 5.50 -19.79 -18.43
N ASP A 60 5.43 -19.96 -17.11
CA ASP A 60 4.25 -20.46 -16.39
C ASP A 60 3.26 -19.34 -16.04
N ILE A 61 3.68 -18.08 -16.17
CA ILE A 61 2.85 -16.90 -15.89
C ILE A 61 1.89 -16.69 -17.07
N PRO A 62 0.55 -16.67 -16.85
CA PRO A 62 -0.42 -16.38 -17.90
C PRO A 62 -0.11 -15.04 -18.58
N SER A 63 -0.23 -15.00 -19.91
CA SER A 63 0.19 -13.84 -20.72
C SER A 63 -0.45 -12.52 -20.28
N MET A 64 -1.70 -12.56 -19.77
CA MET A 64 -2.41 -11.37 -19.28
C MET A 64 -1.85 -10.75 -18.00
N TYR A 65 -1.06 -11.50 -17.21
CA TYR A 65 -0.40 -11.03 -15.98
C TYR A 65 1.12 -10.97 -16.13
N ARG A 66 1.63 -11.21 -17.35
CA ARG A 66 3.05 -11.11 -17.63
C ARG A 66 3.44 -9.66 -17.82
N ILE A 67 4.38 -9.22 -17.00
CA ILE A 67 5.00 -7.91 -17.09
C ILE A 67 6.02 -7.96 -18.24
N PRO A 68 5.92 -7.11 -19.28
CA PRO A 68 6.82 -7.17 -20.42
C PRO A 68 8.28 -6.87 -20.03
N ASP A 69 9.17 -7.79 -20.36
CA ASP A 69 10.64 -7.68 -20.24
C ASP A 69 11.29 -6.99 -21.46
N THR A 70 10.52 -6.14 -22.13
CA THR A 70 10.98 -5.52 -23.39
C THR A 70 12.01 -4.42 -23.16
N GLU A 71 12.10 -3.89 -21.94
CA GLU A 71 13.10 -2.92 -21.47
C GLU A 71 13.32 -3.16 -19.96
N LYS A 72 14.55 -2.98 -19.44
CA LYS A 72 14.83 -3.08 -17.99
C LYS A 72 14.17 -1.90 -17.27
N PHE A 73 12.93 -2.07 -16.86
CA PHE A 73 12.27 -1.18 -15.92
C PHE A 73 12.60 -1.58 -14.48
N PHE A 74 12.57 -0.60 -13.58
CA PHE A 74 12.37 -0.80 -12.16
C PHE A 74 10.85 -0.82 -11.89
N ASP A 75 10.31 -2.01 -11.64
CA ASP A 75 8.88 -2.28 -11.51
C ASP A 75 8.41 -2.12 -10.06
N ILE A 76 7.57 -1.11 -9.85
CA ILE A 76 7.00 -0.74 -8.54
C ILE A 76 5.57 -1.26 -8.48
N PHE A 77 5.33 -2.26 -7.63
CA PHE A 77 3.99 -2.79 -7.40
C PHE A 77 3.19 -1.93 -6.43
N SER A 78 1.91 -1.71 -6.73
CA SER A 78 0.93 -1.21 -5.78
C SER A 78 -0.39 -1.97 -5.93
N GLY A 79 -0.86 -2.56 -4.84
CA GLY A 79 -2.04 -3.42 -4.86
C GLY A 79 -3.05 -3.09 -3.77
N GLY A 80 -4.27 -3.59 -3.99
CA GLY A 80 -5.42 -3.39 -3.11
C GLY A 80 -6.50 -2.54 -3.78
N LYS A 81 -7.75 -2.80 -3.41
CA LYS A 81 -8.93 -2.09 -3.95
C LYS A 81 -8.71 -0.58 -3.89
N LEU A 82 -9.02 0.11 -4.99
CA LEU A 82 -8.96 1.56 -5.07
C LEU A 82 -9.93 2.20 -4.06
N GLU A 83 -9.37 2.79 -3.00
CA GLU A 83 -10.09 3.44 -1.91
C GLU A 83 -9.15 4.49 -1.30
N LEU A 84 -9.66 5.67 -0.90
CA LEU A 84 -8.81 6.72 -0.33
C LEU A 84 -7.97 6.25 0.87
N ARG A 85 -8.54 5.39 1.71
CA ARG A 85 -7.86 4.80 2.88
C ARG A 85 -6.59 4.04 2.50
N LYS A 86 -6.55 3.43 1.33
CA LYS A 86 -5.47 2.57 0.83
C LYS A 86 -4.32 3.36 0.21
N GLY A 87 -4.51 4.65 -0.06
CA GLY A 87 -3.43 5.58 -0.41
C GLY A 87 -2.95 5.51 -1.86
N GLN A 88 -3.72 4.92 -2.79
CA GLN A 88 -3.34 4.87 -4.21
C GLN A 88 -3.22 6.26 -4.85
N ASP A 89 -3.93 7.25 -4.32
CA ASP A 89 -3.78 8.65 -4.71
C ASP A 89 -2.39 9.22 -4.35
N ILE A 90 -1.83 8.82 -3.20
CA ILE A 90 -0.45 9.14 -2.81
C ILE A 90 0.52 8.44 -3.77
N VAL A 91 0.29 7.15 -4.06
CA VAL A 91 1.10 6.39 -5.04
C VAL A 91 1.10 7.10 -6.39
N LEU A 92 -0.07 7.51 -6.87
CA LEU A 92 -0.22 8.16 -8.16
C LEU A 92 0.54 9.49 -8.22
N ALA A 93 0.36 10.36 -7.22
CA ALA A 93 1.04 11.65 -7.17
C ALA A 93 2.56 11.50 -7.01
N ALA A 94 3.01 10.56 -6.17
CA ALA A 94 4.43 10.28 -5.99
C ALA A 94 5.06 9.74 -7.27
N PHE A 95 4.42 8.76 -7.92
CA PHE A 95 4.92 8.14 -9.15
C PHE A 95 4.96 9.14 -10.31
N ALA A 96 3.91 9.96 -10.49
CA ALA A 96 3.90 11.02 -11.52
C ALA A 96 5.07 11.99 -11.35
N ARG A 97 5.48 12.30 -10.11
CA ARG A 97 6.67 13.11 -9.83
C ARG A 97 7.96 12.34 -10.09
N PHE A 98 8.05 11.10 -9.62
CA PHE A 98 9.22 10.23 -9.68
C PHE A 98 9.61 9.88 -11.13
N ALA A 99 8.62 9.56 -11.97
CA ALA A 99 8.81 9.19 -13.37
C ALA A 99 9.41 10.31 -14.24
N ARG A 100 9.41 11.57 -13.76
CA ARG A 100 10.05 12.69 -14.47
C ARG A 100 11.58 12.62 -14.49
N SER A 101 12.17 12.05 -13.43
CA SER A 101 13.63 11.88 -13.31
C SER A 101 14.09 10.42 -13.42
N HIS A 102 13.15 9.47 -13.40
CA HIS A 102 13.43 8.03 -13.50
C HIS A 102 12.71 7.45 -14.73
N PRO A 103 13.27 7.67 -15.94
CA PRO A 103 12.70 7.18 -17.20
C PRO A 103 12.80 5.66 -17.34
N ASP A 104 13.24 4.94 -16.33
CA ASP A 104 13.29 3.50 -16.19
C ASP A 104 12.36 2.96 -15.08
N ALA A 105 11.58 3.80 -14.39
CA ALA A 105 10.59 3.34 -13.41
C ALA A 105 9.17 3.06 -13.99
N ARG A 106 8.59 1.90 -13.73
CA ARG A 106 7.23 1.53 -14.17
C ARG A 106 6.36 1.18 -12.97
N LEU A 107 5.10 1.62 -12.99
CA LEU A 107 4.13 1.32 -11.95
C LEU A 107 3.28 0.12 -12.37
N VAL A 108 3.18 -0.88 -11.51
CA VAL A 108 2.38 -2.09 -11.73
C VAL A 108 1.24 -2.07 -10.73
N VAL A 109 0.01 -1.95 -11.21
CA VAL A 109 -1.17 -1.74 -10.35
C VAL A 109 -2.14 -2.92 -10.40
N ALA A 110 -2.66 -3.29 -9.22
CA ALA A 110 -3.78 -4.22 -9.07
C ALA A 110 -4.84 -3.54 -8.17
N TRP A 111 -5.56 -2.57 -8.75
CA TRP A 111 -6.45 -1.66 -8.04
C TRP A 111 -7.95 -1.91 -8.29
N ASP A 112 -8.30 -2.94 -9.05
CA ASP A 112 -9.69 -3.21 -9.41
C ASP A 112 -10.60 -3.27 -8.17
N ASN A 113 -11.75 -2.60 -8.27
CA ASN A 113 -12.70 -2.46 -7.18
C ASN A 113 -14.10 -2.31 -7.75
N LYS A 114 -14.94 -3.33 -7.53
CA LYS A 114 -16.32 -3.40 -8.06
C LYS A 114 -17.33 -2.56 -7.27
N TRP A 115 -16.90 -1.92 -6.18
CA TRP A 115 -17.78 -1.14 -5.30
C TRP A 115 -17.60 0.36 -5.56
N ASN A 116 -18.45 0.93 -6.41
CA ASN A 116 -18.39 2.34 -6.79
C ASN A 116 -18.31 3.31 -5.60
N ASP A 117 -19.06 3.06 -4.52
CA ASP A 117 -19.08 3.94 -3.35
C ASP A 117 -17.71 4.02 -2.67
N THR A 118 -16.98 2.91 -2.60
CA THR A 118 -15.64 2.93 -1.99
C THR A 118 -14.59 3.49 -2.95
N VAL A 119 -14.74 3.30 -4.26
CA VAL A 119 -13.93 4.01 -5.27
C VAL A 119 -14.13 5.52 -5.18
N ALA A 120 -15.38 5.98 -5.03
CA ALA A 120 -15.73 7.39 -4.97
C ALA A 120 -15.07 8.15 -3.81
N THR A 121 -14.64 7.46 -2.75
CA THR A 121 -13.86 8.08 -1.67
C THR A 121 -12.58 8.77 -2.18
N VAL A 122 -12.02 8.34 -3.31
CA VAL A 122 -10.86 8.99 -3.93
C VAL A 122 -11.15 10.42 -4.39
N LEU A 123 -12.42 10.80 -4.56
CA LEU A 123 -12.80 12.19 -4.84
C LEU A 123 -12.46 13.16 -3.69
N GLU A 124 -12.28 12.65 -2.46
CA GLU A 124 -11.84 13.44 -1.31
C GLU A 124 -10.30 13.60 -1.26
N SER A 125 -9.58 13.00 -2.22
CA SER A 125 -8.12 13.07 -2.27
C SER A 125 -7.60 14.50 -2.50
N PRO A 126 -6.61 14.95 -1.73
CA PRO A 126 -5.88 16.19 -2.01
C PRO A 126 -4.81 16.02 -3.10
N HIS A 127 -4.55 14.79 -3.56
CA HIS A 127 -3.41 14.45 -4.43
C HIS A 127 -3.81 14.11 -5.87
N THR A 128 -5.08 13.76 -6.10
CA THR A 128 -5.58 13.34 -7.41
C THR A 128 -6.80 14.12 -7.84
N ARG A 129 -7.00 14.22 -9.15
CA ARG A 129 -8.16 14.87 -9.77
C ARG A 129 -9.14 13.81 -10.26
N GLY A 130 -10.38 13.92 -9.82
CA GLY A 130 -11.45 13.01 -10.21
C GLY A 130 -11.22 11.56 -9.78
N MET A 131 -11.99 10.65 -10.35
CA MET A 131 -11.89 9.21 -10.15
C MET A 131 -11.93 8.49 -11.51
N PRO A 132 -11.40 7.26 -11.61
CA PRO A 132 -11.54 6.46 -12.83
C PRO A 132 -13.00 6.18 -13.17
N ALA A 133 -13.30 6.15 -14.47
CA ALA A 133 -14.59 5.72 -14.96
C ALA A 133 -14.75 4.20 -14.81
N MET A 134 -15.99 3.71 -14.85
CA MET A 134 -16.28 2.29 -14.94
C MET A 134 -16.56 1.92 -16.40
N ARG A 135 -15.89 0.87 -16.90
CA ARG A 135 -16.22 0.23 -18.17
C ARG A 135 -17.45 -0.66 -18.03
N GLU A 136 -17.93 -1.15 -19.16
CA GLU A 136 -18.92 -2.22 -19.19
C GLU A 136 -18.43 -3.43 -18.36
N GLY A 137 -19.30 -4.00 -17.53
CA GLY A 137 -18.94 -5.09 -16.62
C GLY A 137 -18.37 -4.66 -15.26
N GLY A 138 -18.30 -3.35 -14.97
CA GLY A 138 -17.91 -2.83 -13.65
C GLY A 138 -16.40 -2.88 -13.38
N ILE A 139 -15.61 -2.84 -14.45
CA ILE A 139 -14.14 -2.82 -14.41
C ILE A 139 -13.67 -1.37 -14.46
N LEU A 140 -12.70 -1.01 -13.63
CA LEU A 140 -12.12 0.33 -13.62
C LEU A 140 -11.38 0.66 -14.93
N ASP A 141 -11.65 1.83 -15.48
CA ASP A 141 -10.86 2.42 -16.57
C ASP A 141 -9.80 3.36 -16.01
N LEU A 142 -8.64 2.81 -15.63
CA LEU A 142 -7.59 3.58 -14.98
C LEU A 142 -6.83 4.50 -15.95
N ALA A 143 -6.66 4.11 -17.21
CA ALA A 143 -5.75 4.80 -18.13
C ALA A 143 -6.07 6.30 -18.32
N PRO A 144 -7.34 6.72 -18.58
CA PRO A 144 -7.67 8.13 -18.69
C PRO A 144 -7.42 8.91 -17.38
N TRP A 145 -7.71 8.30 -16.23
CA TRP A 145 -7.53 8.93 -14.92
C TRP A 145 -6.05 9.08 -14.57
N LEU A 146 -5.22 8.08 -14.85
CA LEU A 146 -3.77 8.13 -14.68
C LEU A 146 -3.14 9.24 -15.52
N ALA A 147 -3.54 9.33 -16.80
CA ALA A 147 -3.06 10.38 -17.71
C ALA A 147 -3.48 11.80 -17.25
N ALA A 148 -4.73 11.97 -16.79
CA ALA A 148 -5.22 13.24 -16.25
C ALA A 148 -4.47 13.68 -14.97
N ASN A 149 -3.84 12.73 -14.25
CA ASN A 149 -3.03 12.96 -13.07
C ASN A 149 -1.52 13.00 -13.37
N GLY A 150 -1.13 13.07 -14.65
CA GLY A 150 0.25 13.36 -15.06
C GLY A 150 1.16 12.15 -15.15
N VAL A 151 0.62 10.92 -15.16
CA VAL A 151 1.44 9.73 -15.42
C VAL A 151 1.69 9.61 -16.93
N PRO A 152 2.96 9.45 -17.37
CA PRO A 152 3.24 9.34 -18.79
C PRO A 152 2.67 8.04 -19.39
N PRO A 153 2.21 8.04 -20.66
CA PRO A 153 1.76 6.83 -21.34
C PRO A 153 2.84 5.73 -21.34
N GLY A 154 2.40 4.48 -21.22
CA GLY A 154 3.32 3.32 -21.20
C GLY A 154 4.09 3.11 -19.90
N ARG A 155 3.87 3.95 -18.87
CA ARG A 155 4.53 3.84 -17.55
C ARG A 155 3.74 3.07 -16.51
N VAL A 156 2.57 2.56 -16.89
CA VAL A 156 1.71 1.79 -15.98
C VAL A 156 1.28 0.50 -16.64
N ILE A 157 1.38 -0.59 -15.89
CA ILE A 157 0.75 -1.87 -16.19
C ILE A 157 -0.43 -2.03 -15.24
N ASP A 158 -1.64 -2.03 -15.81
CA ASP A 158 -2.86 -2.33 -15.07
C ASP A 158 -3.16 -3.83 -15.17
N LEU A 159 -3.01 -4.54 -14.05
CA LEU A 159 -3.28 -5.98 -13.95
C LEU A 159 -4.77 -6.27 -13.74
N GLY A 160 -5.60 -5.25 -13.52
CA GLY A 160 -7.01 -5.39 -13.20
C GLY A 160 -7.24 -6.25 -11.95
N SER A 161 -8.16 -7.21 -12.06
CA SER A 161 -8.46 -8.17 -11.01
C SER A 161 -7.56 -9.40 -11.17
N VAL A 162 -6.63 -9.59 -10.25
CA VAL A 162 -5.73 -10.76 -10.24
C VAL A 162 -6.33 -11.85 -9.33
N PRO A 163 -6.58 -13.07 -9.84
CA PRO A 163 -6.93 -14.21 -9.00
C PRO A 163 -5.85 -14.45 -7.95
N HIS A 164 -6.25 -14.60 -6.69
CA HIS A 164 -5.32 -14.73 -5.56
C HIS A 164 -4.21 -15.79 -5.75
N PRO A 165 -4.48 -17.00 -6.31
CA PRO A 165 -3.43 -17.99 -6.59
C PRO A 165 -2.35 -17.53 -7.60
N LEU A 166 -2.60 -16.47 -8.37
CA LEU A 166 -1.66 -15.90 -9.33
C LEU A 166 -0.85 -14.73 -8.77
N MET A 167 -1.15 -14.25 -7.55
CA MET A 167 -0.40 -13.17 -6.91
C MET A 167 1.10 -13.48 -6.74
N PRO A 168 1.53 -14.72 -6.40
CA PRO A 168 2.96 -15.05 -6.38
C PRO A 168 3.66 -14.78 -7.71
N ALA A 169 2.99 -15.04 -8.84
CA ALA A 169 3.55 -14.76 -10.16
C ALA A 169 3.71 -13.26 -10.40
N VAL A 170 2.77 -12.43 -9.95
CA VAL A 170 2.92 -10.97 -10.00
C VAL A 170 4.10 -10.51 -9.15
N PHE A 171 4.20 -10.99 -7.90
CA PHE A 171 5.29 -10.63 -7.00
C PHE A 171 6.67 -11.08 -7.51
N SER A 172 6.74 -12.17 -8.28
CA SER A 172 8.01 -12.61 -8.90
C SER A 172 8.56 -11.73 -10.02
N GLN A 173 7.78 -10.74 -10.46
CA GLN A 173 8.10 -9.89 -11.61
C GLN A 173 8.38 -8.43 -11.23
N VAL A 174 8.33 -8.08 -9.95
CA VAL A 174 8.44 -6.69 -9.48
C VAL A 174 9.63 -6.52 -8.54
N ASP A 175 10.21 -5.32 -8.52
CA ASP A 175 11.41 -5.04 -7.73
C ASP A 175 11.09 -4.55 -6.31
N VAL A 176 9.96 -3.86 -6.16
CA VAL A 176 9.52 -3.30 -4.87
C VAL A 176 7.99 -3.20 -4.83
N ALA A 177 7.41 -3.26 -3.63
CA ALA A 177 5.99 -3.03 -3.40
C ALA A 177 5.76 -1.79 -2.52
N LEU A 178 4.73 -1.00 -2.80
CA LEU A 178 4.47 0.28 -2.16
C LEU A 178 3.04 0.35 -1.58
N PHE A 179 2.94 0.59 -0.27
CA PHE A 179 1.69 0.62 0.51
C PHE A 179 1.64 1.83 1.46
N PRO A 180 1.33 3.04 0.96
CA PRO A 180 1.25 4.27 1.74
C PRO A 180 -0.14 4.44 2.39
N ASN A 181 -0.70 3.35 2.90
CA ASN A 181 -2.08 3.30 3.39
C ASN A 181 -2.25 4.31 4.54
N ARG A 182 -3.31 5.13 4.48
CA ARG A 182 -3.64 6.09 5.53
C ARG A 182 -4.12 5.40 6.80
N CYS A 183 -4.74 4.25 6.65
CA CYS A 183 -5.23 3.45 7.76
C CYS A 183 -5.36 2.00 7.35
N GLU A 184 -5.02 1.08 8.25
CA GLU A 184 -5.25 -0.36 8.21
C GLU A 184 -5.86 -0.88 9.51
N GLY A 185 -7.10 -1.38 9.44
CA GLY A 185 -7.76 -2.01 10.58
C GLY A 185 -7.22 -3.41 10.91
N GLY A 186 -6.56 -4.05 9.95
CA GLY A 186 -5.76 -5.27 10.13
C GLY A 186 -4.31 -5.01 9.72
N THR A 187 -3.58 -6.05 9.33
CA THR A 187 -2.15 -5.98 9.02
C THR A 187 -1.82 -5.81 7.53
N ASN A 188 -2.81 -5.49 6.69
CA ASN A 188 -2.70 -5.38 5.22
C ASN A 188 -2.26 -6.69 4.54
N LEU A 189 -3.25 -7.49 4.09
CA LEU A 189 -3.02 -8.77 3.41
C LEU A 189 -2.04 -8.67 2.22
N VAL A 190 -2.21 -7.67 1.35
CA VAL A 190 -1.38 -7.55 0.14
C VAL A 190 0.08 -7.24 0.50
N ALA A 191 0.30 -6.41 1.53
CA ALA A 191 1.64 -6.14 2.04
C ALA A 191 2.26 -7.40 2.69
N MET A 192 1.48 -8.15 3.48
CA MET A 192 1.95 -9.40 4.06
C MET A 192 2.36 -10.43 3.00
N GLU A 193 1.58 -10.53 1.92
CA GLU A 193 1.85 -11.42 0.80
C GLU A 193 3.11 -11.01 0.02
N ALA A 194 3.28 -9.71 -0.26
CA ALA A 194 4.48 -9.19 -0.92
C ALA A 194 5.75 -9.48 -0.08
N VAL A 195 5.69 -9.21 1.22
CA VAL A 195 6.80 -9.46 2.16
C VAL A 195 7.10 -10.96 2.28
N ALA A 196 6.07 -11.81 2.35
CA ALA A 196 6.23 -13.26 2.40
C ALA A 196 6.81 -13.83 1.10
N ALA A 197 6.43 -13.25 -0.04
CA ALA A 197 7.03 -13.49 -1.34
C ALA A 197 8.41 -12.81 -1.48
N GLY A 198 9.03 -12.29 -0.41
CA GLY A 198 10.38 -11.75 -0.45
C GLY A 198 10.55 -10.48 -1.28
N VAL A 199 9.45 -9.81 -1.67
CA VAL A 199 9.49 -8.52 -2.34
C VAL A 199 9.79 -7.44 -1.30
N PRO A 200 10.82 -6.61 -1.48
CA PRO A 200 11.04 -5.44 -0.64
C PRO A 200 9.78 -4.55 -0.60
N ALA A 201 9.32 -4.18 0.59
CA ALA A 201 8.07 -3.43 0.74
C ALA A 201 8.28 -2.08 1.42
N VAL A 202 7.71 -1.03 0.85
CA VAL A 202 7.64 0.31 1.43
C VAL A 202 6.27 0.47 2.08
N LEU A 203 6.23 0.61 3.41
CA LEU A 203 5.00 0.64 4.20
C LEU A 203 4.85 1.98 4.93
N SER A 204 3.63 2.50 5.02
CA SER A 204 3.32 3.55 6.01
C SER A 204 3.48 3.03 7.43
N ALA A 205 4.18 3.79 8.28
CA ALA A 205 4.38 3.44 9.69
C ALA A 205 3.20 3.88 10.57
N ASN A 206 1.98 3.41 10.26
CA ASN A 206 0.77 3.79 10.99
C ASN A 206 -0.18 2.59 11.22
N THR A 207 -1.16 2.79 12.10
CA THR A 207 -2.28 1.85 12.33
C THR A 207 -1.85 0.38 12.37
N GLY A 208 -2.54 -0.54 11.68
CA GLY A 208 -2.20 -1.95 11.68
C GLY A 208 -0.97 -2.34 10.86
N HIS A 209 -0.35 -1.43 10.09
CA HIS A 209 0.99 -1.69 9.56
C HIS A 209 2.04 -1.75 10.68
N LEU A 210 1.83 -1.06 11.82
CA LEU A 210 2.76 -1.15 12.96
C LEU A 210 2.87 -2.59 13.48
N ASP A 211 1.75 -3.32 13.55
CA ASP A 211 1.72 -4.73 13.91
C ASP A 211 2.46 -5.62 12.88
N LEU A 212 2.37 -5.29 11.58
CA LEU A 212 3.12 -5.99 10.53
C LEU A 212 4.63 -5.74 10.67
N ILE A 213 5.04 -4.47 10.76
CA ILE A 213 6.43 -4.04 10.90
C ILE A 213 7.09 -4.71 12.12
N ALA A 214 6.38 -4.74 13.26
CA ALA A 214 6.86 -5.39 14.47
C ALA A 214 7.10 -6.91 14.31
N ARG A 215 6.38 -7.57 13.39
CA ARG A 215 6.49 -9.03 13.16
C ARG A 215 7.57 -9.40 12.16
N VAL A 216 7.71 -8.64 11.07
CA VAL A 216 8.63 -8.98 9.97
C VAL A 216 10.04 -8.43 10.16
N GLY A 217 10.18 -7.37 10.97
CA GLY A 217 11.45 -6.67 11.15
C GLY A 217 11.78 -5.75 9.96
N ALA A 218 12.95 -5.11 10.01
CA ALA A 218 13.37 -4.11 9.02
C ALA A 218 14.16 -4.61 7.77
N PRO A 219 14.64 -5.87 7.63
CA PRO A 219 15.61 -6.16 6.57
C PRO A 219 15.02 -6.09 5.15
N ASN A 220 13.70 -6.27 4.99
CA ASN A 220 12.99 -6.19 3.72
C ASN A 220 11.81 -5.21 3.73
N VAL A 221 11.74 -4.34 4.74
CA VAL A 221 10.69 -3.32 4.88
C VAL A 221 11.32 -1.95 5.06
N LEU A 222 10.95 -1.03 4.17
CA LEU A 222 11.26 0.39 4.27
C LEU A 222 10.05 1.14 4.83
N LEU A 223 10.29 2.08 5.73
CA LEU A 223 9.22 2.80 6.42
C LEU A 223 9.03 4.18 5.81
N LEU A 224 7.81 4.48 5.36
CA LEU A 224 7.34 5.84 5.14
C LEU A 224 6.99 6.41 6.50
N ARG A 225 7.82 7.34 6.96
CA ARG A 225 7.54 8.20 8.10
C ARG A 225 6.96 9.49 7.57
N ASP A 226 6.13 10.14 8.36
CA ASP A 226 5.78 11.52 8.05
C ASP A 226 7.09 12.33 8.11
N ASP A 227 7.31 13.18 7.10
CA ASP A 227 8.38 14.17 7.14
C ASP A 227 8.03 15.15 8.27
N GLU A 228 8.47 14.87 9.50
CA GLU A 228 8.75 15.96 10.43
C GLU A 228 9.91 16.69 9.78
N GLY A 229 9.58 17.78 9.07
CA GLY A 229 10.47 18.43 8.12
C GLY A 229 11.89 18.50 8.64
N ASP A 230 12.84 18.08 7.82
CA ASP A 230 14.26 18.25 8.09
C ASP A 230 14.46 19.69 8.58
N GLU A 231 14.69 19.87 9.89
CA GLU A 231 15.28 21.09 10.39
C GLU A 231 16.63 21.14 9.70
N GLU A 232 16.73 21.97 8.66
CA GLU A 232 18.01 22.30 8.05
C GLU A 232 18.95 22.67 9.20
N GLU A 233 19.92 21.81 9.49
CA GLU A 233 21.07 22.21 10.29
C GLU A 233 21.71 23.37 9.53
N GLU A 234 21.36 24.60 9.93
CA GLU A 234 22.09 25.79 9.55
C GLU A 234 23.54 25.56 9.98
N GLY A 235 24.35 25.12 9.02
CA GLY A 235 25.78 24.99 9.16
C GLY A 235 26.34 26.31 9.64
N GLY A 236 26.66 26.36 10.94
CA GLY A 236 27.39 27.45 11.55
C GLY A 236 28.71 27.60 10.81
N ALA A 237 28.80 28.63 9.98
CA ALA A 237 30.06 29.07 9.41
C ALA A 237 30.97 29.52 10.57
N GLU A 238 31.94 28.68 10.93
CA GLU A 238 33.11 29.12 11.67
C GLU A 238 33.88 30.14 10.82
N GLU A 239 33.66 31.42 11.08
CA GLU A 239 34.59 32.47 10.66
C GLU A 239 35.72 32.61 11.68
N GLY A 240 36.94 32.25 11.28
CA GLY A 240 38.16 32.85 11.81
C GLY A 240 39.44 32.10 11.43
N PRO A 241 40.61 32.78 11.30
CA PRO A 241 40.88 34.19 11.53
C PRO A 241 41.43 34.92 10.27
N GLY A 242 41.02 36.17 10.11
CA GLY A 242 41.63 37.10 9.16
C GLY A 242 43.06 37.44 9.56
N GLY A 243 44.04 36.88 8.83
CA GLY A 243 45.42 37.35 8.87
C GLY A 243 45.61 38.55 7.95
N ARG A 244 45.97 39.72 8.50
CA ARG A 244 46.71 40.77 7.78
C ARG A 244 47.59 41.58 8.75
N ARG A 245 48.91 41.40 8.53
CA ARG A 245 50.06 42.29 8.76
C ARG A 245 50.45 42.64 10.19
#